data_AF-A0A1K1R6B1-F1
#
_entry.id   AF-A0A1K1R6B1-F1
#
_cell.length_a   1.000
_cell.length_b   1.000
_cell.length_c   1.000
_cell.angle_alpha   90.00
_cell.angle_beta   90.00
_cell.angle_gamma   90.00
#
_symmetry.space_group_name_H-M   'P 1'
#
loop_
_entity.id
_entity.type
_entity.pdbx_description
1 polymer ?
#
loop_
_entity_poly.entity_id
_entity_poly.type
_entity_poly.pdbx_seq_one_letter_code
_entity_poly.pdbx_strand_id
1 'polypeptide(L)' 'MNVQLLSGMLRAQELLLVSMIRALPLDERRALVDLYTEQIAFAEQAGLESHSDRATHDAFIAHARNLLIRIEALA' A
#
# COMPACT_ATOMS: atom_id res chain seq x y z
N MET A 1 7.20 5.54 -21.50
CA MET A 1 6.29 4.47 -21.03
C MET A 1 4.86 4.94 -21.23
N ASN A 2 3.96 4.15 -21.79
CA ASN A 2 2.55 4.51 -21.96
C ASN A 2 1.83 4.45 -20.59
N VAL A 3 1.07 5.49 -20.22
CA VAL A 3 0.42 5.62 -18.89
C VAL A 3 -0.57 4.47 -18.62
N GLN A 4 -1.25 3.97 -19.65
CA GLN A 4 -2.16 2.85 -19.57
C GLN A 4 -1.43 1.54 -19.27
N LEU A 5 -0.25 1.32 -19.86
CA LEU A 5 0.60 0.17 -19.52
C LEU A 5 1.12 0.24 -18.08
N LEU A 6 1.53 1.42 -17.63
CA LEU A 6 1.97 1.62 -16.24
C LEU A 6 0.84 1.34 -15.24
N SER A 7 -0.35 1.90 -15.48
CA SER A 7 -1.53 1.67 -14.63
C SER A 7 -1.92 0.18 -14.59
N GLY A 8 -1.89 -0.50 -15.74
CA GLY A 8 -2.13 -1.94 -15.81
C GLY A 8 -1.13 -2.77 -15.00
N MET A 9 0.16 -2.42 -15.05
CA MET A 9 1.20 -3.10 -14.26
C MET A 9 1.02 -2.88 -12.75
N LEU A 10 0.76 -1.65 -12.32
CA LEU A 10 0.49 -1.34 -10.91
C LEU A 10 -0.72 -2.14 -10.40
N ARG A 11 -1.78 -2.21 -11.20
CA ARG A 11 -2.96 -2.99 -10.84
C ARG A 11 -2.67 -4.49 -10.76
N ALA A 12 -1.86 -5.03 -11.66
CA ALA A 12 -1.45 -6.44 -11.60
C ALA A 12 -0.62 -6.73 -10.35
N GLN A 13 0.28 -5.82 -9.97
CA GLN A 13 1.07 -5.93 -8.75
C GLN A 13 0.21 -5.90 -7.49
N GLU A 14 -0.77 -4.98 -7.39
CA GLU A 14 -1.74 -4.97 -6.28
C GLU A 14 -2.46 -6.32 -6.14
N LEU A 15 -2.94 -6.87 -7.27
CA LEU A 15 -3.66 -8.15 -7.28
C LEU A 15 -2.77 -9.32 -6.88
N LEU A 16 -1.50 -9.33 -7.29
CA LEU A 16 -0.52 -10.32 -6.86
C LEU A 16 -0.25 -10.23 -5.35
N LEU A 17 -0.10 -9.03 -4.81
CA LEU A 17 0.11 -8.81 -3.38
C LEU A 17 -1.08 -9.33 -2.56
N VAL A 18 -2.30 -8.96 -2.96
CA VAL A 18 -3.54 -9.42 -2.32
C VAL A 18 -3.68 -10.95 -2.40
N SER A 19 -3.28 -11.58 -3.52
CA SER A 19 -3.36 -13.03 -3.67
C SER A 19 -2.36 -13.76 -2.77
N MET A 20 -1.13 -13.23 -2.64
CA MET A 20 -0.12 -13.76 -1.73
C MET A 20 -0.58 -13.65 -0.27
N ILE A 21 -1.11 -12.51 0.14
CA ILE A 21 -1.60 -12.30 1.51
C ILE A 21 -2.75 -13.26 1.84
N ARG A 22 -3.67 -13.48 0.91
CA ARG A 22 -4.79 -14.43 1.11
C ARG A 22 -4.32 -15.87 1.35
N ALA A 23 -3.14 -16.25 0.84
CA ALA A 23 -2.59 -17.58 1.04
C ALA A 23 -1.97 -17.80 2.43
N LEU A 24 -1.81 -16.73 3.23
CA LEU A 24 -1.22 -16.81 4.55
C LEU A 24 -2.23 -17.25 5.63
N PRO A 25 -1.77 -17.87 6.73
CA PRO A 25 -2.57 -18.09 7.93
C PRO A 25 -3.24 -16.81 8.44
N LEU A 26 -4.37 -16.95 9.15
CA LEU A 26 -5.13 -15.81 9.68
C LEU A 26 -4.29 -14.90 10.58
N ASP A 27 -3.46 -15.49 11.45
CA ASP A 27 -2.65 -14.71 12.40
C ASP A 27 -1.55 -13.92 11.68
N GLU A 28 -0.96 -14.48 10.62
CA GLU A 28 0.02 -13.77 9.79
C GLU A 28 -0.61 -12.62 9.00
N ARG A 29 -1.85 -12.80 8.51
CA ARG A 29 -2.59 -11.72 7.85
C ARG A 29 -2.86 -10.55 8.78
N ARG A 30 -3.22 -10.83 10.04
CA ARG A 30 -3.42 -9.79 11.07
C ARG A 30 -2.12 -9.06 11.41
N ALA A 31 -1.03 -9.80 11.61
CA ALA A 31 0.28 -9.19 11.84
C ALA A 31 0.72 -8.29 10.67
N LEU A 32 0.37 -8.65 9.43
CA LEU A 32 0.61 -7.79 8.26
C LEU A 32 -0.24 -6.52 8.26
N VAL A 33 -1.52 -6.59 8.68
CA VAL A 33 -2.35 -5.38 8.85
C VAL A 33 -1.71 -4.42 9.84
N ASP A 34 -1.29 -4.94 11.00
CA ASP A 34 -0.66 -4.13 12.05
C ASP A 34 0.64 -3.47 11.55
N LEU A 35 1.54 -4.28 10.97
CA LEU A 35 2.80 -3.78 10.41
C LEU A 35 2.57 -2.74 9.32
N TYR A 36 1.63 -2.98 8.40
CA TYR A 36 1.36 -2.08 7.29
C TYR A 36 0.76 -0.75 7.78
N THR A 37 -0.07 -0.80 8.82
CA THR A 37 -0.62 0.39 9.50
C THR A 37 0.50 1.24 10.12
N GLU A 38 1.44 0.61 10.83
CA GLU A 38 2.59 1.31 11.43
C GLU A 38 3.48 1.97 10.36
N GLN A 39 3.74 1.27 9.24
CA GLN A 39 4.55 1.81 8.14
C GLN A 39 3.89 3.01 7.46
N ILE A 40 2.57 2.99 7.29
CA ILE A 40 1.83 4.14 6.75
C ILE A 40 1.94 5.33 7.72
N ALA A 41 1.72 5.11 9.02
CA ALA A 41 1.83 6.17 10.02
C ALA A 41 3.24 6.79 10.06
N PHE A 42 4.28 5.95 9.93
CA PHE A 42 5.66 6.42 9.82
C PHE A 42 5.89 7.25 8.54
N ALA A 43 5.42 6.77 7.39
CA ALA A 43 5.57 7.48 6.12
C ALA A 43 4.89 8.85 6.17
N GLU A 44 3.68 8.94 6.73
CA GLU A 44 2.94 10.20 6.89
C GLU A 44 3.72 11.25 7.72
N GLN A 45 4.49 10.80 8.71
CA GLN A 45 5.35 11.67 9.51
C GLN A 45 6.63 12.07 8.76
N ALA A 46 7.18 11.18 7.94
CA ALA A 46 8.42 11.43 7.17
C ALA A 46 8.24 12.42 6.01
N GLY A 47 7.04 12.56 5.45
CA GLY A 47 6.72 13.48 4.34
C GLY A 47 6.79 14.98 4.67
N LEU A 48 7.08 15.34 5.92
CA LEU A 48 7.08 16.72 6.39
C LEU A 48 8.29 17.55 5.89
N GLU A 49 9.39 16.92 5.44
CA GLU A 49 10.66 17.62 5.20
C GLU A 49 10.93 18.05 3.74
N SER A 50 10.20 17.53 2.74
CA SER A 50 10.48 17.80 1.31
C SER A 50 9.31 18.44 0.57
N HIS A 51 9.39 19.75 0.31
CA HIS A 51 8.36 20.49 -0.43
C HIS A 51 8.27 20.12 -1.92
N SER A 52 9.35 19.62 -2.54
CA SER A 52 9.36 19.32 -3.98
C SER A 52 8.68 18.00 -4.34
N ASP A 53 8.40 17.13 -3.35
CA ASP A 53 7.87 15.79 -3.59
C ASP A 53 6.53 15.52 -2.87
N ARG A 54 5.90 16.57 -2.33
CA ARG A 54 4.64 16.44 -1.57
C ARG A 54 3.53 15.77 -2.38
N ALA A 55 3.37 16.12 -3.66
CA ALA A 55 2.32 15.52 -4.49
C ALA A 55 2.52 14.01 -4.71
N THR A 56 3.77 13.57 -4.92
CA THR A 56 4.12 12.16 -5.04
C THR A 56 3.93 11.45 -3.70
N HIS A 57 4.32 12.10 -2.61
CA HIS A 57 4.14 11.59 -1.26
C HIS A 57 2.65 11.38 -0.93
N ASP A 58 1.81 12.39 -1.15
CA ASP A 58 0.37 12.31 -0.92
C ASP A 58 -0.28 11.21 -1.77
N ALA A 59 0.14 11.07 -3.04
CA ALA A 59 -0.34 10.01 -3.92
C ALA A 59 0.08 8.61 -3.42
N PHE A 60 1.32 8.48 -2.93
CA PHE A 60 1.82 7.24 -2.32
C PHE A 60 1.03 6.89 -1.05
N ILE A 61 0.83 7.83 -0.13
CA ILE A 61 0.05 7.62 1.10
C ILE A 61 -1.39 7.21 0.76
N ALA A 62 -2.03 7.89 -0.20
CA ALA A 62 -3.38 7.55 -0.65
C ALA A 62 -3.45 6.14 -1.25
N HIS A 63 -2.45 5.73 -2.03
CA HIS A 63 -2.36 4.37 -2.56
C HIS A 63 -2.15 3.34 -1.44
N ALA A 64 -1.23 3.59 -0.51
CA ALA A 64 -0.94 2.70 0.61
C ALA A 64 -2.18 2.49 1.48
N ARG A 65 -2.92 3.55 1.84
CA ARG A 65 -4.19 3.46 2.58
C ARG A 65 -5.25 2.64 1.82
N ASN A 66 -5.36 2.81 0.50
CA ASN A 66 -6.27 1.98 -0.31
C ASN A 66 -5.87 0.51 -0.31
N LEU A 67 -4.58 0.19 -0.30
CA LEU A 67 -4.10 -1.18 -0.19
C LEU A 67 -4.37 -1.76 1.21
N LEU A 68 -4.18 -0.97 2.28
CA LEU A 68 -4.48 -1.37 3.65
C LEU A 68 -5.94 -1.84 3.78
N ILE A 69 -6.90 -1.08 3.27
CA ILE A 69 -8.33 -1.45 3.27
C ILE A 69 -8.56 -2.84 2.64
N ARG A 70 -7.83 -3.16 1.55
CA ARG A 70 -7.93 -4.45 0.88
C ARG A 70 -7.33 -5.57 1.71
N ILE A 71 -6.26 -5.30 2.45
CA ILE A 71 -5.58 -6.27 3.33
C ILE A 71 -6.42 -6.53 4.58
N GLU A 72 -6.99 -5.49 5.20
CA GLU A 72 -7.92 -5.59 6.32
C GLU A 72 -9.13 -6.47 5.99
N ALA A 73 -9.66 -6.35 4.78
CA ALA A 73 -10.75 -7.20 4.30
C ALA A 73 -10.38 -8.70 4.16
N LEU A 74 -9.09 -9.07 4.33
CA LEU A 74 -8.61 -10.45 4.32
C LEU A 74 -8.32 -11.00 5.73
N ALA A 75 -8.33 -10.17 6.77
CA ALA A 75 -7.97 -10.54 8.15
C ALA A 75 -9.19 -10.97 9.01
#